data_AF-A0A1R1X7P2-F1
#
_entry.id   AF-A0A1R1X7P2-F1
#
_cell.length_a   1.000
_cell.length_b   1.000
_cell.length_c   1.000
_cell.angle_alpha   90.00
_cell.angle_beta   90.00
_cell.angle_gamma   90.00
#
_symmetry.space_group_name_H-M   'P 1'
#
loop_
_entity.id
_entity.type
_entity.pdbx_description
1 polymer ?
#
loop_
_entity_poly.entity_id
_entity_poly.type
_entity_poly.pdbx_seq_one_letter_code
_entity_poly.pdbx_strand_id
1 'polypeptide(L)'
;MFAARLRTLRSVKISSLARPSFSALSIAQKGMNVKAAINTQKFLYSTSDSQKPIKENVFEFQAETKKLLQIVAHSLYSQREVFIRELISNASDAMEKLRYLSLTDTSLHSQNSPQIDIFVDKDNKTISIQDNGIGMTEKELIENLGTIARSGSKKYIESLNSGETNSSEAAKNIVGQFGVGFYSGFMVGDSIEVFTRSAIEGSKAYHWKSDGLGYYSLSEIDDSPVGTKIVINVKEDATEYLDLNKIQEIVKKYSNFVGFPINVNSEKVNTVDAMWLKDKNSITEQDHEQFFKFISKDYDSPMFSLVYRTDAPISIKSILYIPKYNPENMGFERLKPSVSLYSRKVLIMPNAEKVLPEWLRFIKGK
;
A
#
# COMPACT_ATOMS: atom_id res chain seq x y z
N MET A 1 2.21 59.96 48.30
CA MET A 1 1.54 61.26 48.09
C MET A 1 1.30 61.37 46.58
N PHE A 2 0.08 61.20 46.07
CA PHE A 2 -1.03 62.17 45.98
C PHE A 2 -0.86 63.21 44.85
N ALA A 3 -1.97 63.43 44.11
CA ALA A 3 -2.18 64.25 42.88
C ALA A 3 -2.07 63.46 41.54
N ALA A 4 -3.06 63.48 40.63
CA ALA A 4 -4.40 64.09 40.68
C ALA A 4 -5.44 63.34 39.81
N ARG A 5 -6.73 63.46 40.20
CA ARG A 5 -7.92 63.23 39.33
C ARG A 5 -8.09 64.47 38.40
N LEU A 6 -8.97 64.61 37.41
CA LEU A 6 -10.23 63.96 37.00
C LEU A 6 -10.14 63.62 35.46
N ARG A 7 -11.15 63.17 34.69
CA ARG A 7 -12.61 63.07 34.88
C ARG A 7 -13.20 61.90 34.05
N THR A 8 -14.52 61.75 34.16
CA THR A 8 -15.43 60.73 33.60
C THR A 8 -15.90 61.00 32.16
N LEU A 9 -16.18 59.94 31.38
CA LEU A 9 -17.43 59.76 30.63
C LEU A 9 -17.73 58.26 30.38
N ARG A 10 -18.93 57.94 29.88
CA ARG A 10 -19.62 56.65 30.15
C ARG A 10 -19.42 55.52 29.12
N SER A 11 -19.50 54.30 29.68
CA SER A 11 -19.74 52.97 29.10
C SER A 11 -20.42 52.82 27.73
N VAL A 12 -19.86 51.92 26.91
CA VAL A 12 -20.60 50.82 26.23
C VAL A 12 -19.77 49.53 26.38
N LYS A 13 -20.42 48.39 26.68
CA LYS A 13 -19.75 47.07 26.78
C LYS A 13 -19.66 46.41 25.40
N ILE A 14 -18.49 45.86 25.06
CA ILE A 14 -18.37 44.77 24.08
C ILE A 14 -17.63 43.63 24.78
N SER A 15 -18.22 42.44 24.78
CA SER A 15 -17.72 41.24 25.47
C SER A 15 -16.53 40.64 24.73
N SER A 16 -15.38 40.51 25.40
CA SER A 16 -14.24 39.75 24.90
C SER A 16 -14.47 38.24 25.03
N LEU A 17 -14.09 37.50 23.98
CA LEU A 17 -14.17 36.04 23.93
C LEU A 17 -13.20 35.42 24.94
N ALA A 18 -13.73 34.55 25.81
CA ALA A 18 -12.92 33.76 26.74
C ALA A 18 -12.20 32.62 26.00
N ARG A 19 -10.93 32.41 26.31
CA ARG A 19 -10.20 31.17 25.94
C ARG A 19 -10.69 30.01 26.82
N PRO A 20 -11.03 28.84 26.27
CA PRO A 20 -11.14 27.61 27.05
C PRO A 20 -9.76 26.95 27.23
N SER A 21 -9.51 26.46 28.44
CA SER A 21 -8.31 25.72 28.82
C SER A 21 -8.40 24.23 28.49
N PHE A 22 -7.25 23.58 28.29
CA PHE A 22 -7.14 22.12 28.30
C PHE A 22 -7.50 21.54 29.68
N SER A 23 -8.66 20.86 29.79
CA SER A 23 -8.87 19.66 30.63
C SER A 23 -10.36 19.28 30.70
N ALA A 24 -10.75 18.18 30.04
CA ALA A 24 -11.86 17.27 30.39
C ALA A 24 -12.23 16.40 29.17
N LEU A 25 -11.56 15.25 29.03
CA LEU A 25 -12.02 14.18 28.14
C LEU A 25 -11.72 12.81 28.77
N SER A 26 -12.29 12.61 29.96
CA SER A 26 -12.40 11.29 30.58
C SER A 26 -13.87 10.90 30.72
N ILE A 27 -14.27 9.90 29.93
CA ILE A 27 -15.34 8.95 30.24
C ILE A 27 -16.74 9.56 30.45
N ALA A 28 -17.52 9.64 29.36
CA ALA A 28 -18.89 9.10 29.33
C ALA A 28 -19.51 9.18 27.92
N GLN A 29 -19.50 8.07 27.17
CA GLN A 29 -20.65 7.66 26.34
C GLN A 29 -20.52 6.20 25.88
N LYS A 30 -21.12 5.30 26.67
CA LYS A 30 -21.60 4.01 26.16
C LYS A 30 -22.61 4.29 25.05
N GLY A 31 -22.55 3.56 23.93
CA GLY A 31 -23.67 3.48 22.99
C GLY A 31 -23.64 4.40 21.76
N MET A 32 -22.49 4.92 21.33
CA MET A 32 -22.40 5.41 19.94
C MET A 32 -22.58 4.22 18.98
N ASN A 33 -23.70 4.24 18.27
CA ASN A 33 -24.17 3.15 17.42
C ASN A 33 -23.20 2.94 16.25
N VAL A 34 -22.59 1.75 16.14
CA VAL A 34 -21.56 1.46 15.10
C VAL A 34 -22.10 1.72 13.68
N LYS A 35 -23.40 1.47 13.44
CA LYS A 35 -24.07 1.81 12.18
C LYS A 35 -24.07 3.31 11.86
N ALA A 36 -24.14 4.18 12.88
CA ALA A 36 -24.11 5.63 12.67
C ALA A 36 -22.70 6.11 12.31
N ALA A 37 -21.66 5.60 12.97
CA ALA A 37 -20.26 5.90 12.61
C ALA A 37 -19.95 5.45 11.16
N ILE A 38 -20.39 4.25 10.78
CA ILE A 38 -20.31 3.73 9.40
C ILE A 38 -21.04 4.66 8.42
N ASN A 39 -22.28 5.08 8.71
CA ASN A 39 -23.03 5.97 7.81
C ASN A 39 -22.40 7.37 7.67
N THR A 40 -21.87 7.95 8.75
CA THR A 40 -21.24 9.28 8.70
C THR A 40 -19.87 9.23 8.01
N GLN A 41 -19.14 8.12 8.07
CA GLN A 41 -17.88 7.94 7.34
C GLN A 41 -18.06 7.50 5.88
N LYS A 42 -19.18 6.84 5.52
CA LYS A 42 -19.53 6.55 4.11
C LYS A 42 -19.54 7.84 3.27
N PHE A 43 -19.88 8.97 3.88
CA PHE A 43 -19.89 10.31 3.28
C PHE A 43 -18.53 11.00 3.10
N LEU A 44 -17.45 10.53 3.74
CA LEU A 44 -16.10 11.12 3.61
C LEU A 44 -15.26 10.48 2.50
N TYR A 45 -15.67 9.30 2.01
CA TYR A 45 -14.92 8.48 1.03
C TYR A 45 -15.79 7.99 -0.14
N SER A 46 -17.04 8.44 -0.23
CA SER A 46 -17.86 8.28 -1.44
C SER A 46 -17.39 9.26 -2.52
N THR A 47 -16.59 8.76 -3.47
CA THR A 47 -16.85 9.08 -4.87
C THR A 47 -18.32 8.73 -5.12
N SER A 48 -19.14 9.71 -5.50
CA SER A 48 -20.54 9.47 -5.82
C SER A 48 -20.66 8.38 -6.89
N ASP A 49 -21.55 7.40 -6.70
CA ASP A 49 -21.84 6.30 -7.64
C ASP A 49 -22.53 6.78 -8.95
N SER A 50 -22.25 8.01 -9.37
CA SER A 50 -22.93 8.72 -10.45
C SER A 50 -22.09 9.85 -11.06
N GLN A 51 -20.75 9.78 -11.04
CA GLN A 51 -19.92 10.66 -11.87
C GLN A 51 -20.03 10.23 -13.34
N LYS A 52 -20.31 11.17 -14.25
CA LYS A 52 -20.40 10.89 -15.68
C LYS A 52 -19.02 10.99 -16.31
N PRO A 53 -18.56 10.01 -17.10
CA PRO A 53 -17.29 10.14 -17.81
C PRO A 53 -17.37 11.31 -18.81
N ILE A 54 -16.41 12.23 -18.72
CA ILE A 54 -16.34 13.41 -19.60
C ILE A 54 -16.02 12.98 -21.03
N LYS A 55 -15.19 11.94 -21.15
CA LYS A 55 -14.87 11.22 -22.39
C LYS A 55 -14.35 9.84 -22.03
N GLU A 56 -14.93 8.78 -22.59
CA GLU A 56 -14.45 7.40 -22.40
C GLU A 56 -13.68 6.95 -23.65
N ASN A 57 -12.44 6.49 -23.46
CA ASN A 57 -11.61 5.89 -24.49
C ASN A 57 -11.45 4.40 -24.17
N VAL A 58 -11.63 3.53 -25.17
CA VAL A 58 -11.40 2.09 -25.03
C VAL A 58 -10.04 1.72 -25.64
N PHE A 59 -9.26 0.95 -24.90
CA PHE A 59 -7.93 0.52 -25.28
C PHE A 59 -7.82 -1.01 -25.25
N GLU A 60 -7.01 -1.55 -26.14
CA GLU A 60 -6.65 -2.97 -26.16
C GLU A 60 -5.38 -3.21 -25.34
N PHE A 61 -5.37 -4.26 -24.52
CA PHE A 61 -4.15 -4.70 -23.84
C PHE A 61 -3.13 -5.23 -24.84
N GLN A 62 -1.84 -4.92 -24.61
CA GLN A 62 -0.74 -5.53 -25.35
C GLN A 62 -0.75 -7.06 -25.20
N ALA A 63 -0.19 -7.78 -26.18
CA ALA A 63 -0.26 -9.24 -26.25
C ALA A 63 0.31 -9.93 -24.99
N GLU A 64 1.39 -9.39 -24.43
CA GLU A 64 2.02 -9.83 -23.18
C GLU A 64 1.08 -9.66 -21.99
N THR A 65 0.37 -8.53 -21.89
CA THR A 65 -0.62 -8.25 -20.85
C THR A 65 -1.79 -9.24 -20.94
N LYS A 66 -2.31 -9.51 -22.15
CA LYS A 66 -3.38 -10.51 -22.35
C LYS A 66 -2.94 -11.92 -21.93
N LYS A 67 -1.74 -12.34 -22.33
CA LYS A 67 -1.19 -13.64 -21.93
C LYS A 67 -1.01 -13.73 -20.42
N LEU A 68 -0.56 -12.65 -19.77
CA LEU A 68 -0.41 -12.61 -18.32
C LEU A 68 -1.76 -12.70 -17.59
N LEU A 69 -2.79 -11.97 -18.04
CA LEU A 69 -4.15 -12.06 -17.52
C LEU A 69 -4.67 -13.51 -17.59
N GLN A 70 -4.48 -14.17 -18.73
CA GLN A 70 -4.82 -15.59 -18.88
C GLN A 70 -4.05 -16.47 -17.90
N ILE A 71 -2.74 -16.28 -17.73
CA ILE A 71 -1.94 -17.05 -16.77
C ILE A 71 -2.43 -16.84 -15.33
N VAL A 72 -2.62 -15.59 -14.90
CA VAL A 72 -3.10 -15.27 -13.54
C VAL A 72 -4.48 -15.88 -13.28
N ALA A 73 -5.38 -15.88 -14.27
CA ALA A 73 -6.70 -16.50 -14.17
C ALA A 73 -6.65 -18.04 -14.06
N HIS A 74 -5.65 -18.71 -14.67
CA HIS A 74 -5.58 -20.17 -14.70
C HIS A 74 -4.62 -20.79 -13.67
N SER A 75 -3.60 -20.07 -13.19
CA SER A 75 -2.43 -20.67 -12.53
C SER A 75 -2.34 -20.56 -11.00
N LEU A 76 -3.34 -19.99 -10.31
CA LEU A 76 -3.23 -19.65 -8.87
C LEU A 76 -4.44 -20.04 -7.99
N TYR A 77 -5.10 -21.17 -8.31
CA TYR A 77 -6.21 -21.72 -7.50
C TYR A 77 -5.86 -22.05 -6.04
N SER A 78 -4.58 -22.15 -5.66
CA SER A 78 -4.16 -22.57 -4.32
C SER A 78 -4.05 -21.43 -3.28
N GLN A 79 -3.84 -20.17 -3.69
CA GLN A 79 -3.65 -19.03 -2.76
C GLN A 79 -4.18 -17.70 -3.34
N ARG A 80 -5.48 -17.64 -3.66
CA ARG A 80 -6.12 -16.42 -4.19
C ARG A 80 -5.93 -15.19 -3.28
N GLU A 81 -5.87 -15.39 -1.95
CA GLU A 81 -5.68 -14.36 -0.91
C GLU A 81 -4.45 -13.43 -1.09
N VAL A 82 -3.48 -13.84 -1.91
CA VAL A 82 -2.29 -13.03 -2.23
C VAL A 82 -2.65 -11.67 -2.85
N PHE A 83 -3.83 -11.50 -3.46
CA PHE A 83 -4.23 -10.21 -4.04
C PHE A 83 -4.16 -9.04 -3.04
N ILE A 84 -4.51 -9.28 -1.78
CA ILE A 84 -4.49 -8.28 -0.71
C ILE A 84 -3.05 -7.84 -0.41
N ARG A 85 -2.12 -8.81 -0.33
CA ARG A 85 -0.68 -8.54 -0.11
C ARG A 85 -0.13 -7.59 -1.16
N GLU A 86 -0.45 -7.86 -2.43
CA GLU A 86 0.10 -7.10 -3.56
C GLU A 86 -0.51 -5.71 -3.69
N LEU A 87 -1.84 -5.58 -3.54
CA LEU A 87 -2.49 -4.28 -3.62
C LEU A 87 -2.11 -3.37 -2.44
N ILE A 88 -1.90 -3.93 -1.24
CA ILE A 88 -1.32 -3.21 -0.11
C ILE A 88 0.16 -2.85 -0.36
N SER A 89 0.94 -3.72 -1.01
CA SER A 89 2.33 -3.38 -1.39
C SER A 89 2.36 -2.20 -2.36
N ASN A 90 1.50 -2.20 -3.38
CA ASN A 90 1.38 -1.10 -4.34
C ASN A 90 0.98 0.22 -3.67
N ALA A 91 -0.01 0.19 -2.76
CA ALA A 91 -0.42 1.32 -1.95
C ALA A 91 0.72 1.85 -1.06
N SER A 92 1.47 0.95 -0.41
CA SER A 92 2.65 1.31 0.38
C SER A 92 3.74 1.97 -0.47
N ASP A 93 4.02 1.44 -1.66
CA ASP A 93 5.02 1.99 -2.59
C ASP A 93 4.57 3.35 -3.16
N ALA A 94 3.27 3.54 -3.41
CA ALA A 94 2.68 4.79 -3.89
C ALA A 94 2.77 5.92 -2.84
N MET A 95 2.48 5.61 -1.57
CA MET A 95 2.69 6.56 -0.47
C MET A 95 4.17 6.83 -0.22
N GLU A 96 5.04 5.82 -0.31
CA GLU A 96 6.48 6.01 -0.09
C GLU A 96 7.12 6.86 -1.21
N LYS A 97 6.68 6.71 -2.47
CA LYS A 97 7.05 7.57 -3.60
C LYS A 97 6.63 9.03 -3.34
N LEU A 98 5.38 9.28 -2.90
CA LEU A 98 4.93 10.64 -2.53
C LEU A 98 5.80 11.21 -1.40
N ARG A 99 5.94 10.45 -0.31
CA ARG A 99 6.63 10.84 0.91
C ARG A 99 8.14 11.08 0.72
N TYR A 100 8.75 10.46 -0.31
CA TYR A 100 10.11 10.74 -0.77
C TYR A 100 10.16 12.04 -1.60
N LEU A 101 9.30 12.17 -2.61
CA LEU A 101 9.34 13.33 -3.52
C LEU A 101 9.00 14.65 -2.80
N SER A 102 8.08 14.63 -1.83
CA SER A 102 7.75 15.78 -0.97
C SER A 102 8.90 16.26 -0.07
N LEU A 103 10.05 15.55 -0.01
CA LEU A 103 11.26 16.06 0.64
C LEU A 103 12.00 17.11 -0.21
N THR A 104 11.78 17.11 -1.52
CA THR A 104 12.46 17.97 -2.50
C THR A 104 11.51 18.86 -3.29
N ASP A 105 10.25 18.46 -3.45
CA ASP A 105 9.23 19.15 -4.22
C ASP A 105 8.09 19.62 -3.32
N THR A 106 7.96 20.94 -3.18
CA THR A 106 6.93 21.57 -2.34
C THR A 106 5.55 21.68 -3.02
N SER A 107 5.44 21.38 -4.32
CA SER A 107 4.16 21.38 -5.05
C SER A 107 3.33 20.11 -4.80
N LEU A 108 3.96 19.05 -4.27
CA LEU A 108 3.29 17.79 -3.94
C LEU A 108 2.59 17.88 -2.59
N HIS A 109 1.26 17.97 -2.61
CA HIS A 109 0.44 18.12 -1.41
C HIS A 109 -0.25 16.82 -1.00
N SER A 110 0.16 16.24 0.14
CA SER A 110 -0.65 15.25 0.85
C SER A 110 -1.74 15.97 1.65
N GLN A 111 -3.00 15.90 1.21
CA GLN A 111 -4.11 16.56 1.91
C GLN A 111 -4.45 15.91 3.27
N ASN A 112 -4.10 14.63 3.44
CA ASN A 112 -4.45 13.81 4.61
C ASN A 112 -3.22 13.09 5.17
N SER A 113 -3.36 12.52 6.38
CA SER A 113 -2.34 11.66 6.99
C SER A 113 -2.19 10.35 6.19
N PRO A 114 -0.97 9.90 5.83
CA PRO A 114 -0.78 8.69 5.01
C PRO A 114 -1.43 7.44 5.63
N GLN A 115 -2.28 6.75 4.87
CA GLN A 115 -2.96 5.51 5.29
C GLN A 115 -3.44 4.68 4.09
N ILE A 116 -3.74 3.41 4.35
CA ILE A 116 -4.41 2.48 3.43
C ILE A 116 -5.76 2.10 4.05
N ASP A 117 -6.84 2.32 3.32
CA ASP A 117 -8.18 1.95 3.73
C ASP A 117 -8.71 0.82 2.86
N ILE A 118 -9.21 -0.24 3.48
CA ILE A 118 -9.83 -1.39 2.82
C ILE A 118 -11.30 -1.41 3.22
N PHE A 119 -12.21 -1.40 2.25
CA PHE A 119 -13.65 -1.50 2.50
C PHE A 119 -14.23 -2.73 1.83
N VAL A 120 -14.91 -3.55 2.64
CA VAL A 120 -15.65 -4.73 2.20
C VAL A 120 -17.15 -4.40 2.25
N ASP A 121 -17.81 -4.45 1.10
CA ASP A 121 -19.25 -4.25 0.95
C ASP A 121 -19.91 -5.57 0.52
N LYS A 122 -20.55 -6.24 1.49
CA LYS A 122 -21.25 -7.52 1.27
C LYS A 122 -22.50 -7.37 0.39
N ASP A 123 -23.15 -6.20 0.42
CA ASP A 123 -24.42 -5.96 -0.28
C ASP A 123 -24.16 -5.72 -1.77
N ASN A 124 -23.13 -4.94 -2.09
CA ASN A 124 -22.70 -4.67 -3.46
C ASN A 124 -21.72 -5.72 -4.02
N LYS A 125 -21.31 -6.72 -3.21
CA LYS A 125 -20.26 -7.70 -3.52
C LYS A 125 -18.93 -7.06 -3.96
N THR A 126 -18.49 -5.99 -3.31
CA THR A 126 -17.22 -5.32 -3.65
C THR A 126 -16.21 -5.35 -2.52
N ILE A 127 -14.93 -5.37 -2.92
CA ILE A 127 -13.80 -5.08 -2.04
C ILE A 127 -13.08 -3.89 -2.67
N SER A 128 -12.83 -2.84 -1.90
CA SER A 128 -12.02 -1.72 -2.35
C SER A 128 -10.80 -1.52 -1.46
N ILE A 129 -9.71 -1.07 -2.07
CA ILE A 129 -8.44 -0.74 -1.42
C ILE A 129 -8.06 0.66 -1.90
N GLN A 130 -7.92 1.59 -0.96
CA GLN A 130 -7.63 2.99 -1.24
C GLN A 130 -6.38 3.44 -0.50
N ASP A 131 -5.50 4.15 -1.20
CA ASP A 131 -4.36 4.86 -0.65
C ASP A 131 -4.47 6.36 -0.96
N ASN A 132 -3.77 7.17 -0.15
CA ASN A 132 -3.58 8.59 -0.37
C ASN A 132 -2.13 8.94 -0.73
N GLY A 133 -1.50 8.07 -1.53
CA GLY A 133 -0.15 8.23 -2.06
C GLY A 133 -0.09 9.10 -3.31
N ILE A 134 0.92 8.88 -4.14
CA ILE A 134 1.26 9.75 -5.28
C ILE A 134 0.19 9.78 -6.40
N GLY A 135 -0.70 8.78 -6.46
CA GLY A 135 -1.66 8.59 -7.55
C GLY A 135 -1.00 8.37 -8.91
N MET A 136 -1.79 8.45 -9.98
CA MET A 136 -1.31 8.28 -11.36
C MET A 136 -1.87 9.36 -12.29
N THR A 137 -1.08 9.71 -13.31
CA THR A 137 -1.51 10.47 -14.49
C THR A 137 -2.11 9.57 -15.57
N GLU A 138 -2.81 10.13 -16.57
CA GLU A 138 -3.33 9.38 -17.74
C GLU A 138 -2.25 8.51 -18.41
N LYS A 139 -1.07 9.10 -18.60
CA LYS A 139 0.09 8.43 -19.17
C LYS A 139 0.55 7.26 -18.29
N GLU A 140 0.67 7.47 -16.97
CA GLU A 140 1.03 6.40 -16.03
C GLU A 140 -0.03 5.28 -15.96
N LEU A 141 -1.32 5.56 -16.18
CA LEU A 141 -2.35 4.53 -16.28
C LEU A 141 -2.15 3.67 -17.54
N ILE A 142 -1.94 4.28 -18.71
CA ILE A 142 -1.69 3.57 -19.97
C ILE A 142 -0.37 2.77 -19.91
N GLU A 143 0.68 3.35 -19.32
CA GLU A 143 2.01 2.72 -19.21
C GLU A 143 2.09 1.65 -18.12
N ASN A 144 1.44 1.79 -16.96
CA ASN A 144 1.54 0.80 -15.89
C ASN A 144 0.40 -0.24 -15.91
N LEU A 145 -0.82 0.14 -16.28
CA LEU A 145 -2.01 -0.75 -16.31
C LEU A 145 -2.40 -1.22 -17.71
N GLY A 146 -2.05 -0.49 -18.78
CA GLY A 146 -2.30 -0.94 -20.16
C GLY A 146 -1.16 -1.77 -20.76
N THR A 147 0.08 -1.41 -20.42
CA THR A 147 1.29 -1.82 -21.16
C THR A 147 2.31 -2.45 -20.21
N ILE A 148 2.22 -3.75 -19.92
CA ILE A 148 3.18 -4.44 -19.04
C ILE A 148 4.55 -4.61 -19.75
N ALA A 149 5.30 -3.52 -19.89
CA ALA A 149 6.60 -3.46 -20.58
C ALA A 149 7.79 -3.43 -19.61
N ARG A 150 7.66 -4.03 -18.41
CA ARG A 150 8.79 -4.23 -17.49
C ARG A 150 9.45 -5.58 -17.75
N SER A 151 10.79 -5.60 -17.77
CA SER A 151 11.60 -6.78 -18.15
C SER A 151 11.31 -8.05 -17.33
N GLY A 152 10.79 -7.89 -16.12
CA GLY A 152 10.34 -8.99 -15.27
C GLY A 152 9.24 -9.85 -15.90
N SER A 153 8.14 -9.24 -16.35
CA SER A 153 7.01 -9.95 -16.93
C SER A 153 7.37 -10.67 -18.23
N LYS A 154 8.29 -10.10 -19.01
CA LYS A 154 8.85 -10.73 -20.22
C LYS A 154 9.70 -11.96 -19.88
N LYS A 155 10.66 -11.85 -18.95
CA LYS A 155 11.44 -13.00 -18.43
C LYS A 155 10.52 -14.12 -17.93
N TYR A 156 9.40 -13.78 -17.29
CA TYR A 156 8.42 -14.76 -16.79
C TYR A 156 7.69 -15.50 -17.93
N ILE A 157 7.17 -14.78 -18.94
CA ILE A 157 6.53 -15.39 -20.12
C ILE A 157 7.52 -16.30 -20.87
N GLU A 158 8.80 -15.91 -20.94
CA GLU A 158 9.88 -16.71 -21.51
C GLU A 158 10.15 -17.99 -20.69
N SER A 159 10.24 -17.90 -19.35
CA SER A 159 10.45 -19.08 -18.48
C SER A 159 9.30 -20.07 -18.42
N LEU A 160 8.06 -19.63 -18.70
CA LEU A 160 6.92 -20.53 -18.84
C LEU A 160 6.95 -21.26 -20.19
N ASN A 161 7.37 -20.57 -21.25
CA ASN A 161 7.47 -21.15 -22.59
C ASN A 161 8.56 -22.22 -22.70
N SER A 162 9.60 -22.19 -21.85
CA SER A 162 10.69 -23.18 -21.87
C SER A 162 10.34 -24.51 -21.19
N GLY A 163 9.25 -24.58 -20.41
CA GLY A 163 8.76 -25.82 -19.80
C GLY A 163 9.61 -26.39 -18.66
N GLU A 164 10.62 -25.67 -18.17
CA GLU A 164 11.65 -26.20 -17.26
C GLU A 164 11.30 -26.22 -15.76
N THR A 165 10.09 -25.84 -15.34
CA THR A 165 9.72 -25.83 -13.91
C THR A 165 8.35 -26.43 -13.61
N ASN A 166 8.28 -27.18 -12.50
CA ASN A 166 7.03 -27.66 -11.93
C ASN A 166 6.09 -26.48 -11.65
N SER A 167 4.92 -26.51 -12.27
CA SER A 167 4.00 -25.37 -12.36
C SER A 167 3.52 -24.82 -11.01
N SER A 168 3.56 -25.61 -9.93
CA SER A 168 3.15 -25.18 -8.59
C SER A 168 4.17 -24.33 -7.84
N GLU A 169 5.45 -24.30 -8.27
CA GLU A 169 6.55 -23.68 -7.52
C GLU A 169 6.99 -22.36 -8.13
N ALA A 170 7.11 -22.34 -9.46
CA ALA A 170 7.15 -21.09 -10.22
C ALA A 170 5.96 -20.19 -9.87
N ALA A 171 4.77 -20.78 -9.65
CA ALA A 171 3.55 -20.08 -9.24
C ALA A 171 3.65 -19.32 -7.91
N LYS A 172 4.30 -19.90 -6.89
CA LYS A 172 4.42 -19.28 -5.56
C LYS A 172 5.22 -17.98 -5.61
N ASN A 173 6.26 -17.93 -6.44
CA ASN A 173 7.18 -16.79 -6.54
C ASN A 173 6.74 -15.70 -7.54
N ILE A 174 5.64 -15.89 -8.29
CA ILE A 174 5.16 -14.94 -9.32
C ILE A 174 5.00 -13.52 -8.76
N VAL A 175 4.23 -13.40 -7.68
CA VAL A 175 3.39 -12.20 -7.54
C VAL A 175 4.17 -10.97 -7.04
N GLY A 176 5.28 -11.17 -6.32
CA GLY A 176 6.04 -10.09 -5.69
C GLY A 176 7.20 -9.48 -6.51
N GLN A 177 7.65 -10.11 -7.60
CA GLN A 177 8.91 -9.72 -8.29
C GLN A 177 8.73 -9.00 -9.63
N PHE A 178 7.62 -9.22 -10.35
CA PHE A 178 7.51 -8.82 -11.76
C PHE A 178 6.70 -7.54 -12.02
N GLY A 179 6.17 -6.89 -10.99
CA GLY A 179 5.33 -5.68 -11.14
C GLY A 179 3.92 -5.96 -11.64
N VAL A 180 3.45 -7.20 -11.47
CA VAL A 180 2.18 -7.73 -11.98
C VAL A 180 1.12 -7.86 -10.87
N GLY A 181 1.45 -7.41 -9.66
CA GLY A 181 0.63 -7.54 -8.46
C GLY A 181 -0.75 -6.88 -8.57
N PHE A 182 -0.95 -5.89 -9.46
CA PHE A 182 -2.27 -5.32 -9.73
C PHE A 182 -3.26 -6.38 -10.27
N TYR A 183 -2.83 -7.18 -11.26
CA TYR A 183 -3.69 -8.15 -11.94
C TYR A 183 -4.09 -9.35 -11.06
N SER A 184 -3.45 -9.50 -9.90
CA SER A 184 -3.85 -10.47 -8.87
C SER A 184 -5.31 -10.31 -8.44
N GLY A 185 -5.88 -9.10 -8.54
CA GLY A 185 -7.30 -8.86 -8.25
C GLY A 185 -8.26 -9.66 -9.14
N PHE A 186 -7.88 -9.97 -10.39
CA PHE A 186 -8.71 -10.78 -11.30
C PHE A 186 -8.79 -12.27 -10.90
N MET A 187 -8.00 -12.71 -9.91
CA MET A 187 -8.20 -14.02 -9.27
C MET A 187 -9.49 -14.08 -8.43
N VAL A 188 -9.98 -12.93 -7.94
CA VAL A 188 -11.14 -12.83 -7.04
C VAL A 188 -12.23 -11.88 -7.52
N GLY A 189 -11.99 -11.10 -8.58
CA GLY A 189 -13.01 -10.22 -9.19
C GLY A 189 -13.26 -10.46 -10.67
N ASP A 190 -14.52 -10.33 -11.07
CA ASP A 190 -14.98 -10.38 -12.48
C ASP A 190 -14.67 -9.08 -13.22
N SER A 191 -14.53 -7.97 -12.49
CA SER A 191 -14.00 -6.72 -13.01
C SER A 191 -13.30 -5.91 -11.93
N ILE A 192 -12.39 -5.05 -12.37
CA ILE A 192 -11.67 -4.09 -11.54
C ILE A 192 -11.90 -2.69 -12.09
N GLU A 193 -12.17 -1.76 -11.18
CA GLU A 193 -12.25 -0.33 -11.45
C GLU A 193 -11.18 0.39 -10.64
N VAL A 194 -10.57 1.42 -11.21
CA VAL A 194 -9.52 2.21 -10.56
C VAL A 194 -9.85 3.69 -10.71
N PHE A 195 -9.97 4.39 -9.59
CA PHE A 195 -10.15 5.83 -9.50
C PHE A 195 -8.85 6.43 -8.98
N THR A 196 -8.29 7.44 -9.65
CA THR A 196 -7.02 8.03 -9.22
C THR A 196 -6.90 9.50 -9.61
N ARG A 197 -6.19 10.25 -8.78
CA ARG A 197 -5.67 11.58 -9.10
C ARG A 197 -4.23 11.68 -8.61
N SER A 198 -3.32 12.08 -9.49
CA SER A 198 -1.93 12.34 -9.12
C SER A 198 -1.82 13.49 -8.11
N ALA A 199 -0.85 13.42 -7.20
CA ALA A 199 -0.56 14.48 -6.23
C ALA A 199 0.13 15.73 -6.84
N ILE A 200 0.47 15.69 -8.14
CA ILE A 200 1.00 16.83 -8.89
C ILE A 200 -0.11 17.89 -9.01
N GLU A 201 0.22 19.15 -8.70
CA GLU A 201 -0.73 20.27 -8.75
C GLU A 201 -1.40 20.39 -10.14
N GLY A 202 -2.72 20.64 -10.14
CA GLY A 202 -3.52 20.73 -11.37
C GLY A 202 -3.84 19.40 -12.06
N SER A 203 -3.46 18.25 -11.48
CA SER A 203 -3.78 16.93 -12.06
C SER A 203 -5.27 16.64 -12.11
N LYS A 204 -5.71 16.12 -13.26
CA LYS A 204 -7.05 15.59 -13.49
C LYS A 204 -7.25 14.25 -12.76
N ALA A 205 -8.51 13.93 -12.48
CA ALA A 205 -8.92 12.63 -11.98
C ALA A 205 -9.33 11.70 -13.13
N TYR A 206 -9.04 10.41 -12.98
CA TYR A 206 -9.31 9.40 -14.00
C TYR A 206 -10.00 8.17 -13.40
N HIS A 207 -10.89 7.57 -14.19
CA HIS A 207 -11.50 6.26 -13.96
C HIS A 207 -11.06 5.29 -15.04
N TRP A 208 -10.47 4.18 -14.62
CA TRP A 208 -10.06 3.05 -15.47
C TRP A 208 -10.91 1.84 -15.11
N LYS A 209 -11.31 1.03 -16.10
CA LYS A 209 -12.15 -0.16 -15.88
C LYS A 209 -11.79 -1.31 -16.82
N SER A 210 -11.77 -2.53 -16.31
CA SER A 210 -11.56 -3.75 -17.12
C SER A 210 -12.17 -5.00 -16.47
N ASP A 211 -12.57 -5.94 -17.31
CA ASP A 211 -12.96 -7.32 -16.97
C ASP A 211 -11.79 -8.33 -17.07
N GLY A 212 -10.61 -7.86 -17.53
CA GLY A 212 -9.45 -8.72 -17.79
C GLY A 212 -9.52 -9.54 -19.08
N LEU A 213 -10.55 -9.38 -19.92
CA LEU A 213 -10.77 -10.20 -21.12
C LEU A 213 -10.05 -9.69 -22.39
N GLY A 214 -9.31 -8.59 -22.29
CA GLY A 214 -8.45 -8.10 -23.38
C GLY A 214 -8.47 -6.60 -23.63
N TYR A 215 -9.41 -5.88 -23.00
CA TYR A 215 -9.60 -4.45 -23.16
C TYR A 215 -9.75 -3.75 -21.80
N TYR A 216 -9.53 -2.44 -21.79
CA TYR A 216 -9.88 -1.57 -20.68
C TYR A 216 -10.46 -0.26 -21.21
N SER A 217 -11.36 0.37 -20.46
CA SER A 217 -11.73 1.76 -20.69
C SER A 217 -10.99 2.68 -19.73
N LEU A 218 -10.78 3.91 -20.18
CA LEU A 218 -10.16 4.99 -19.42
C LEU A 218 -10.92 6.28 -19.72
N SER A 219 -11.36 6.97 -18.68
CA SER A 219 -12.11 8.21 -18.77
C SER A 219 -11.61 9.26 -17.78
N GLU A 220 -11.75 10.53 -18.16
CA GLU A 220 -11.60 11.67 -17.26
C GLU A 220 -12.90 11.85 -16.45
N ILE A 221 -12.76 12.08 -15.15
CA ILE A 221 -13.87 12.25 -14.20
C ILE A 221 -13.72 13.56 -13.42
N ASP A 222 -14.82 14.07 -12.87
CA ASP A 222 -14.90 15.39 -12.24
C ASP A 222 -13.95 15.54 -11.03
N ASP A 223 -13.95 14.56 -10.10
CA ASP A 223 -13.09 14.59 -8.92
C ASP A 223 -12.84 13.20 -8.32
N SER A 224 -11.62 12.99 -7.85
CA SER A 224 -11.18 11.87 -7.03
C SER A 224 -10.18 12.37 -6.00
N PRO A 225 -10.19 11.88 -4.75
CA PRO A 225 -9.09 12.12 -3.81
C PRO A 225 -7.72 11.84 -4.44
N VAL A 226 -6.70 12.57 -3.98
CA VAL A 226 -5.29 12.29 -4.35
C VAL A 226 -4.92 10.90 -3.85
N GLY A 227 -4.25 10.13 -4.71
CA GLY A 227 -3.92 8.72 -4.47
C GLY A 227 -4.66 7.79 -5.45
N THR A 228 -4.94 6.56 -5.01
CA THR A 228 -5.56 5.51 -5.83
C THR A 228 -6.62 4.77 -5.03
N LYS A 229 -7.79 4.53 -5.61
CA LYS A 229 -8.84 3.65 -5.11
C LYS A 229 -9.09 2.55 -6.14
N ILE A 230 -8.79 1.32 -5.78
CA ILE A 230 -9.06 0.12 -6.59
C ILE A 230 -10.34 -0.51 -6.03
N VAL A 231 -11.31 -0.80 -6.88
CA VAL A 231 -12.56 -1.49 -6.55
C VAL A 231 -12.61 -2.79 -7.33
N ILE A 232 -12.85 -3.90 -6.63
CA ILE A 232 -12.93 -5.25 -7.17
C ILE A 232 -14.37 -5.72 -7.03
N ASN A 233 -15.04 -6.02 -8.15
CA ASN A 233 -16.36 -6.64 -8.17
C ASN A 233 -16.18 -8.16 -8.01
N VAL A 234 -16.50 -8.70 -6.83
CA VAL A 234 -16.09 -10.05 -6.40
C VAL A 234 -16.89 -11.15 -7.10
N LYS A 235 -16.18 -12.18 -7.58
CA LYS A 235 -16.78 -13.35 -8.26
C LYS A 235 -17.67 -14.16 -7.34
N GLU A 236 -18.62 -14.88 -7.93
CA GLU A 236 -19.51 -15.79 -7.18
C GLU A 236 -18.74 -16.89 -6.44
N ASP A 237 -17.64 -17.39 -7.01
CA ASP A 237 -16.77 -18.41 -6.42
C ASP A 237 -15.71 -17.85 -5.44
N ALA A 238 -15.66 -16.52 -5.26
CA ALA A 238 -14.69 -15.80 -4.43
C ALA A 238 -15.35 -15.02 -3.27
N THR A 239 -16.65 -15.22 -3.03
CA THR A 239 -17.44 -14.54 -1.98
C THR A 239 -16.90 -14.75 -0.56
N GLU A 240 -16.02 -15.72 -0.33
CA GLU A 240 -15.24 -15.88 0.91
C GLU A 240 -14.44 -14.61 1.29
N TYR A 241 -13.97 -13.83 0.32
CA TYR A 241 -13.25 -12.57 0.58
C TYR A 241 -14.17 -11.41 0.93
N LEU A 242 -15.49 -11.58 0.83
CA LEU A 242 -16.44 -10.62 1.40
C LEU A 242 -16.55 -10.75 2.93
N ASP A 243 -15.89 -11.73 3.57
CA ASP A 243 -15.85 -11.79 5.03
C ASP A 243 -14.77 -10.89 5.64
N LEU A 244 -15.20 -9.98 6.53
CA LEU A 244 -14.36 -8.99 7.17
C LEU A 244 -13.22 -9.64 7.98
N ASN A 245 -13.53 -10.69 8.74
CA ASN A 245 -12.55 -11.39 9.56
C ASN A 245 -11.42 -11.98 8.71
N LYS A 246 -11.78 -12.63 7.59
CA LYS A 246 -10.82 -13.18 6.63
C LYS A 246 -9.92 -12.09 6.05
N ILE A 247 -10.46 -10.94 5.67
CA ILE A 247 -9.65 -9.79 5.22
C ILE A 247 -8.68 -9.32 6.32
N GLN A 248 -9.15 -9.17 7.56
CA GLN A 248 -8.30 -8.79 8.69
C GLN A 248 -7.18 -9.80 8.97
N GLU A 249 -7.48 -11.10 8.88
CA GLU A 249 -6.49 -12.18 9.01
C GLU A 249 -5.43 -12.13 7.91
N ILE A 250 -5.83 -11.93 6.65
CA ILE A 250 -4.89 -11.83 5.51
C ILE A 250 -4.00 -10.58 5.67
N VAL A 251 -4.54 -9.44 6.09
CA VAL A 251 -3.77 -8.22 6.41
C VAL A 251 -2.76 -8.48 7.53
N LYS A 252 -3.17 -9.15 8.63
CA LYS A 252 -2.26 -9.55 9.72
C LYS A 252 -1.19 -10.55 9.27
N LYS A 253 -1.52 -11.45 8.34
CA LYS A 253 -0.62 -12.49 7.83
C LYS A 253 0.49 -11.94 6.93
N TYR A 254 0.17 -10.98 6.06
CA TYR A 254 1.10 -10.52 5.01
C TYR A 254 1.55 -9.05 5.12
N SER A 255 0.79 -8.20 5.81
CA SER A 255 0.94 -6.75 5.75
C SER A 255 1.07 -6.08 7.13
N ASN A 256 1.20 -6.87 8.21
CA ASN A 256 1.29 -6.37 9.58
C ASN A 256 2.43 -5.35 9.80
N PHE A 257 3.50 -5.43 9.02
CA PHE A 257 4.71 -4.60 9.14
C PHE A 257 4.83 -3.48 8.07
N VAL A 258 3.75 -3.20 7.34
CA VAL A 258 3.68 -2.04 6.43
C VAL A 258 3.80 -0.75 7.26
N GLY A 259 4.63 0.19 6.79
CA GLY A 259 5.00 1.41 7.52
C GLY A 259 3.91 2.47 7.65
N PHE A 260 2.70 2.16 7.19
CA PHE A 260 1.52 3.03 7.15
C PHE A 260 0.34 2.34 7.86
N PRO A 261 -0.58 3.08 8.50
CA PRO A 261 -1.82 2.51 9.02
C PRO A 261 -2.62 1.81 7.91
N ILE A 262 -3.07 0.58 8.17
CA ILE A 262 -4.02 -0.16 7.34
C ILE A 262 -5.31 -0.29 8.15
N ASN A 263 -6.36 0.33 7.65
CA ASN A 263 -7.71 0.24 8.22
C ASN A 263 -8.55 -0.72 7.38
N VAL A 264 -9.35 -1.58 8.00
CA VAL A 264 -10.34 -2.43 7.33
C VAL A 264 -11.72 -2.08 7.90
N ASN A 265 -12.62 -1.58 7.07
CA ASN A 265 -13.91 -0.98 7.46
C ASN A 265 -13.78 -0.03 8.67
N SER A 266 -12.82 0.90 8.60
CA SER A 266 -12.47 1.88 9.65
C SER A 266 -11.83 1.32 10.94
N GLU A 267 -11.55 0.02 11.04
CA GLU A 267 -10.77 -0.55 12.15
C GLU A 267 -9.29 -0.68 11.75
N LYS A 268 -8.36 -0.12 12.54
CA LYS A 268 -6.92 -0.28 12.27
C LYS A 268 -6.45 -1.71 12.60
N VAL A 269 -5.87 -2.40 11.61
CA VAL A 269 -5.53 -3.83 11.69
C VAL A 269 -4.03 -4.09 11.90
N ASN A 270 -3.15 -3.26 11.34
CA ASN A 270 -1.70 -3.53 11.30
C ASN A 270 -0.88 -2.81 12.39
N THR A 271 0.36 -3.30 12.58
CA THR A 271 1.34 -2.74 13.50
C THR A 271 2.30 -1.78 12.77
N VAL A 272 2.06 -0.47 12.88
CA VAL A 272 2.86 0.58 12.20
C VAL A 272 4.27 0.75 12.79
N ASP A 273 4.59 0.07 13.91
CA ASP A 273 5.89 0.15 14.54
C ASP A 273 6.96 -0.66 13.79
N ALA A 274 7.77 0.06 13.03
CA ALA A 274 9.02 -0.38 12.42
C ALA A 274 9.83 -1.28 13.38
N MET A 275 9.93 -2.57 13.03
CA MET A 275 10.47 -3.59 13.92
C MET A 275 11.92 -3.36 14.33
N TRP A 276 12.73 -2.75 13.45
CA TRP A 276 14.11 -2.33 13.74
C TRP A 276 14.22 -1.23 14.81
N LEU A 277 13.09 -0.62 15.23
CA LEU A 277 12.98 0.36 16.32
C LEU A 277 12.40 -0.22 17.63
N LYS A 278 11.77 -1.41 17.64
CA LYS A 278 11.29 -2.09 18.87
C LYS A 278 12.46 -2.58 19.73
N ASP A 279 12.31 -2.73 21.05
CA ASP A 279 13.43 -3.27 21.86
C ASP A 279 13.86 -4.67 21.38
N LYS A 280 15.16 -5.00 21.44
CA LYS A 280 15.65 -6.30 20.96
C LYS A 280 14.97 -7.46 21.68
N ASN A 281 14.62 -7.29 22.95
CA ASN A 281 13.99 -8.35 23.77
C ASN A 281 12.46 -8.39 23.62
N SER A 282 11.83 -7.41 22.96
CA SER A 282 10.39 -7.39 22.68
C SER A 282 10.02 -7.85 21.27
N ILE A 283 11.01 -8.31 20.50
CA ILE A 283 10.85 -8.91 19.18
C ILE A 283 10.87 -10.43 19.35
N THR A 284 9.79 -11.10 18.96
CA THR A 284 9.72 -12.57 19.03
C THR A 284 10.36 -13.24 17.80
N GLU A 285 10.65 -14.53 17.90
CA GLU A 285 11.08 -15.34 16.75
C GLU A 285 10.01 -15.34 15.63
N GLN A 286 8.73 -15.36 16.00
CA GLN A 286 7.61 -15.26 15.06
C GLN A 286 7.56 -13.89 14.35
N ASP A 287 7.83 -12.79 15.06
CA ASP A 287 8.00 -11.47 14.42
C ASP A 287 9.16 -11.51 13.41
N HIS A 288 10.29 -12.13 13.77
CA HIS A 288 11.45 -12.28 12.88
C HIS A 288 11.13 -13.07 11.61
N GLU A 289 10.39 -14.18 11.72
CA GLU A 289 9.96 -14.94 10.55
C GLU A 289 9.01 -14.13 9.64
N GLN A 290 7.97 -13.53 10.21
CA GLN A 290 6.95 -12.80 9.44
C GLN A 290 7.55 -11.55 8.78
N PHE A 291 8.40 -10.81 9.50
CA PHE A 291 9.07 -9.65 8.95
C PHE A 291 10.10 -10.03 7.90
N PHE A 292 10.84 -11.14 8.06
CA PHE A 292 11.71 -11.66 7.01
C PHE A 292 10.91 -11.92 5.73
N LYS A 293 9.85 -12.74 5.81
CA LYS A 293 8.96 -13.08 4.68
C LYS A 293 8.39 -11.83 3.99
N PHE A 294 8.01 -10.82 4.78
CA PHE A 294 7.56 -9.52 4.27
C PHE A 294 8.64 -8.76 3.46
N ILE A 295 9.88 -8.69 3.94
CA ILE A 295 10.95 -7.93 3.23
C ILE A 295 11.65 -8.72 2.12
N SER A 296 11.71 -10.05 2.22
CA SER A 296 12.35 -10.91 1.22
C SER A 296 11.41 -11.25 0.06
N LYS A 297 10.09 -11.13 0.28
CA LYS A 297 9.01 -11.66 -0.56
C LYS A 297 9.11 -13.19 -0.74
N ASP A 298 9.71 -13.86 0.23
CA ASP A 298 9.92 -15.31 0.31
C ASP A 298 8.90 -15.94 1.27
N TYR A 299 8.71 -17.26 1.18
CA TYR A 299 7.86 -18.05 2.09
C TYR A 299 8.69 -18.73 3.18
N ASP A 300 10.00 -18.88 2.96
CA ASP A 300 10.90 -19.50 3.92
C ASP A 300 11.14 -18.63 5.17
N SER A 301 11.57 -19.29 6.24
CA SER A 301 12.05 -18.62 7.47
C SER A 301 13.55 -18.33 7.36
N PRO A 302 14.07 -17.25 7.98
CA PRO A 302 15.50 -16.94 7.91
C PRO A 302 16.34 -18.04 8.59
N MET A 303 17.58 -18.22 8.14
CA MET A 303 18.58 -19.06 8.82
C MET A 303 19.15 -18.35 10.05
N PHE A 304 19.38 -17.04 9.94
CA PHE A 304 19.83 -16.18 11.03
C PHE A 304 19.15 -14.81 10.97
N SER A 305 18.90 -14.24 12.14
CA SER A 305 18.39 -12.88 12.34
C SER A 305 19.33 -12.08 13.24
N LEU A 306 19.69 -10.86 12.83
CA LEU A 306 20.54 -9.93 13.57
C LEU A 306 19.82 -8.59 13.72
N VAL A 307 19.42 -8.26 14.95
CA VAL A 307 19.09 -6.88 15.35
C VAL A 307 20.38 -6.21 15.81
N TYR A 308 20.84 -5.20 15.06
CA TYR A 308 22.05 -4.44 15.38
C TYR A 308 21.71 -2.99 15.72
N ARG A 309 22.37 -2.49 16.78
CA ARG A 309 22.18 -1.14 17.30
C ARG A 309 23.51 -0.57 17.76
N THR A 310 23.77 0.66 17.35
CA THR A 310 24.78 1.53 17.96
C THR A 310 24.32 2.97 17.81
N ASP A 311 24.74 3.84 18.73
CA ASP A 311 24.54 5.29 18.63
C ASP A 311 25.87 6.04 18.35
N ALA A 312 27.00 5.33 18.30
CA ALA A 312 28.33 5.90 18.06
C ALA A 312 29.20 4.97 17.18
N PRO A 313 30.07 5.51 16.29
CA PRO A 313 30.22 6.93 15.94
C PRO A 313 29.06 7.49 15.09
N ILE A 314 28.17 6.62 14.62
CA ILE A 314 26.95 6.95 13.90
C ILE A 314 25.78 6.15 14.49
N SER A 315 24.57 6.73 14.51
CA SER A 315 23.39 6.00 14.97
C SER A 315 22.86 5.06 13.89
N ILE A 316 22.94 3.75 14.16
CA ILE A 316 22.48 2.67 13.29
C ILE A 316 21.46 1.86 14.08
N LYS A 317 20.30 1.62 13.46
CA LYS A 317 19.28 0.68 13.93
C LYS A 317 18.87 -0.16 12.74
N SER A 318 19.39 -1.38 12.66
CA SER A 318 19.16 -2.27 11.53
C SER A 318 18.65 -3.63 11.96
N ILE A 319 17.95 -4.28 11.03
CA ILE A 319 17.49 -5.65 11.17
C ILE A 319 17.88 -6.42 9.90
N LEU A 320 18.78 -7.37 10.07
CA LEU A 320 19.43 -8.11 8.99
C LEU A 320 19.13 -9.59 9.09
N TYR A 321 18.98 -10.25 7.95
CA TYR A 321 18.63 -11.66 7.86
C TYR A 321 19.48 -12.37 6.81
N ILE A 322 19.83 -13.61 7.13
CA ILE A 322 20.47 -14.55 6.21
C ILE A 322 19.40 -15.55 5.76
N PRO A 323 19.03 -15.62 4.48
CA PRO A 323 18.14 -16.67 3.95
C PRO A 323 18.74 -18.07 4.12
N LYS A 324 17.89 -19.10 4.19
CA LYS A 324 18.34 -20.51 4.18
C LYS A 324 18.98 -20.93 2.86
N TYR A 325 18.51 -20.37 1.75
CA TYR A 325 18.96 -20.68 0.41
C TYR A 325 19.63 -19.46 -0.24
N ASN A 326 20.83 -19.66 -0.79
CA ASN A 326 21.47 -18.68 -1.67
C ASN A 326 21.50 -19.25 -3.10
N PRO A 327 20.68 -18.71 -4.04
CA PRO A 327 20.67 -19.15 -5.43
C PRO A 327 22.05 -19.13 -6.11
N GLU A 328 22.94 -18.20 -5.75
CA GLU A 328 24.29 -18.14 -6.34
C GLU A 328 25.11 -19.41 -6.05
N ASN A 329 24.92 -20.05 -4.88
CA ASN A 329 25.60 -21.29 -4.53
C ASN A 329 25.17 -22.47 -5.42
N MET A 330 24.02 -22.35 -6.10
CA MET A 330 23.47 -23.34 -7.03
C MET A 330 23.73 -22.96 -8.50
N GLY A 331 24.51 -21.89 -8.76
CA GLY A 331 24.87 -21.46 -10.12
C GLY A 331 23.87 -20.53 -10.81
N PHE A 332 22.86 -20.01 -10.09
CA PHE A 332 21.90 -19.04 -10.64
C PHE A 332 22.48 -17.62 -10.82
N GLU A 333 21.71 -16.73 -11.47
CA GLU A 333 22.06 -15.31 -11.66
C GLU A 333 22.52 -14.64 -10.35
N ARG A 334 23.50 -13.74 -10.47
CA ARG A 334 24.05 -12.96 -9.37
C ARG A 334 22.96 -12.15 -8.67
N LEU A 335 22.85 -12.28 -7.36
CA LEU A 335 21.91 -11.53 -6.53
C LEU A 335 22.25 -10.04 -6.53
N LYS A 336 21.21 -9.21 -6.50
CA LYS A 336 21.34 -7.78 -6.21
C LYS A 336 21.30 -7.56 -4.69
N PRO A 337 22.01 -6.54 -4.16
CA PRO A 337 21.89 -6.12 -2.77
C PRO A 337 20.43 -5.88 -2.37
N SER A 338 20.07 -6.27 -1.15
CA SER A 338 18.66 -6.31 -0.70
C SER A 338 18.44 -5.78 0.71
N VAL A 339 19.38 -4.97 1.21
CA VAL A 339 19.16 -4.12 2.38
C VAL A 339 18.63 -2.78 1.91
N SER A 340 17.49 -2.35 2.45
CA SER A 340 16.93 -1.03 2.13
C SER A 340 17.38 0.00 3.16
N LEU A 341 17.90 1.14 2.72
CA LEU A 341 18.40 2.20 3.59
C LEU A 341 17.26 3.12 4.04
N TYR A 342 17.07 3.23 5.35
CA TYR A 342 16.12 4.15 5.98
C TYR A 342 16.82 5.27 6.77
N SER A 343 16.22 6.46 6.81
CA SER A 343 16.59 7.55 7.72
C SER A 343 15.32 8.12 8.35
N ARG A 344 15.22 8.23 9.69
CA ARG A 344 14.02 8.75 10.37
C ARG A 344 12.69 8.08 9.93
N LYS A 345 12.68 6.75 9.75
CA LYS A 345 11.58 5.94 9.16
C LYS A 345 11.29 6.19 7.66
N VAL A 346 12.03 7.06 6.98
CA VAL A 346 11.93 7.36 5.54
C VAL A 346 12.79 6.36 4.74
N LEU A 347 12.25 5.66 3.75
CA LEU A 347 13.08 4.96 2.75
C LEU A 347 13.87 6.00 1.95
N ILE A 348 15.19 5.88 1.95
CA ILE A 348 16.11 6.74 1.19
C ILE A 348 16.57 6.04 -0.08
N MET A 349 16.91 4.75 0.03
CA MET A 349 17.39 3.96 -1.10
C MET A 349 16.97 2.49 -0.92
N PRO A 350 16.05 1.95 -1.74
CA PRO A 350 15.83 0.50 -1.80
C PRO A 350 17.09 -0.17 -2.34
N ASN A 351 17.38 -1.41 -1.91
CA ASN A 351 18.46 -2.23 -2.45
C ASN A 351 19.84 -1.51 -2.44
N ALA A 352 20.19 -0.94 -1.29
CA ALA A 352 21.29 -0.01 -1.09
C ALA A 352 22.68 -0.67 -1.25
N GLU A 353 23.23 -0.62 -2.47
CA GLU A 353 24.46 -1.33 -2.86
C GLU A 353 25.72 -0.98 -2.05
N LYS A 354 25.77 0.23 -1.46
CA LYS A 354 26.94 0.74 -0.71
C LYS A 354 26.84 0.58 0.81
N VAL A 355 25.76 -0.01 1.33
CA VAL A 355 25.55 -0.18 2.79
C VAL A 355 26.26 -1.41 3.33
N LEU A 356 26.33 -2.49 2.54
CA LEU A 356 27.08 -3.70 2.87
C LEU A 356 28.17 -3.97 1.80
N PRO A 357 29.30 -4.59 2.18
CA PRO A 357 30.25 -5.13 1.22
C PRO A 357 29.59 -6.06 0.20
N GLU A 358 30.09 -6.05 -1.04
CA GLU A 358 29.52 -6.80 -2.17
C GLU A 358 29.41 -8.32 -1.92
N TRP A 359 30.27 -8.89 -1.08
CA TRP A 359 30.23 -10.30 -0.68
C TRP A 359 29.10 -10.64 0.30
N LEU A 360 28.45 -9.64 0.93
CA LEU A 360 27.28 -9.78 1.80
C LEU A 360 25.94 -9.48 1.10
N ARG A 361 25.92 -9.32 -0.23
CA ARG A 361 24.72 -8.98 -1.02
C ARG A 361 23.52 -9.91 -0.85
N PHE A 362 23.73 -11.15 -0.37
CA PHE A 362 22.67 -12.11 -0.06
C PHE A 362 21.82 -11.72 1.16
N ILE A 363 22.31 -10.83 2.03
CA ILE A 363 21.59 -10.37 3.23
C ILE A 363 20.34 -9.57 2.82
N LYS A 364 19.22 -9.88 3.49
CA LYS A 364 17.94 -9.15 3.42
C LYS A 364 17.82 -8.27 4.66
N GLY A 365 17.33 -7.03 4.55
CA GLY A 365 17.21 -6.18 5.74
C GLY A 365 16.68 -4.77 5.53
N LYS A 366 16.55 -4.05 6.65
CA LYS A 366 16.23 -2.61 6.76
C LYS A 366 17.07 -1.93 7.83
#